data_AF-X1SGN6-F1
#
_entry.id   AF-X1SGN6-F1
#
_cell.length_a   1.000
_cell.length_b   1.000
_cell.length_c   1.000
_cell.angle_alpha   90.00
_cell.angle_beta   90.00
_cell.angle_gamma   90.00
#
_symmetry.space_group_name_H-M   'P 1'
#
loop_
_entity.id
_entity.type
_entity.pdbx_description
1 polymer ?
#
loop_
_entity_poly.entity_id
_entity_poly.type
_entity_poly.pdbx_seq_one_letter_code
_entity_poly.pdbx_strand_id
1 'polypeptide(L)'
;AKKHDRKLRSLHQKRVRTERKLERLSTDIERIEADIKVARENKDEAGEFQLTQKLDKIKKKLPVLDKEIKGIDREIENVEDAKKIEVSRARSKPDDRVEEAMKSLHDIEAAKEARARLEQQELASLEEMTSSIIKQIDAMIKTKEAALNEIDIIGALERRRKYALVYLSVYFVCYETEVGKRYVVYPPSNVGSMGIKTKLKGVFGAGKMKSFLQSRSQAIATLLDRLVDLTQENPVFEKEITEAGIKANILRTTELQVGIKKGLTELRDESWISENEFQILNERI
;
A
#
# COMPACT_ATOMS: atom_id res chain seq x y z
N ALA A 1 -55.39 -27.89 18.33
CA ALA A 1 -54.92 -28.45 19.64
C ALA A 1 -55.97 -28.42 20.77
N LYS A 2 -56.30 -27.27 21.40
CA LYS A 2 -57.20 -27.19 22.58
C LYS A 2 -58.59 -27.82 22.39
N LYS A 3 -59.12 -27.81 21.17
CA LYS A 3 -60.42 -28.44 20.81
C LYS A 3 -60.36 -29.97 20.87
N HIS A 4 -59.31 -30.57 20.30
CA HIS A 4 -59.07 -32.02 20.32
C HIS A 4 -58.80 -32.50 21.74
N ASP A 5 -58.02 -31.76 22.54
CA ASP A 5 -57.75 -32.10 23.94
C ASP A 5 -59.02 -32.10 24.79
N ARG A 6 -59.93 -31.15 24.57
CA ARG A 6 -61.24 -31.13 25.23
C ARG A 6 -62.11 -32.32 24.82
N LYS A 7 -62.12 -32.66 23.53
CA LYS A 7 -62.87 -33.80 22.98
C LYS A 7 -62.34 -35.15 23.52
N LEU A 8 -61.03 -35.36 23.52
CA LEU A 8 -60.39 -36.55 24.10
C LEU A 8 -60.72 -36.71 25.58
N ARG A 9 -60.62 -35.64 26.38
CA ARG A 9 -61.01 -35.69 27.81
C ARG A 9 -62.46 -36.14 28.00
N SER A 10 -63.38 -35.63 27.19
CA SER A 10 -64.79 -36.03 27.24
C SER A 10 -65.02 -37.49 26.84
N LEU A 11 -64.28 -38.00 25.85
CA LEU A 11 -64.39 -39.37 25.36
C LEU A 11 -63.81 -40.36 26.37
N HIS A 12 -62.63 -40.08 26.95
CA HIS A 12 -62.08 -40.87 28.04
C HIS A 12 -63.01 -40.91 29.26
N GLN A 13 -63.64 -39.78 29.61
CA GLN A 13 -64.59 -39.75 30.72
C GLN A 13 -65.84 -40.60 30.43
N LYS A 14 -66.34 -40.60 29.18
CA LYS A 14 -67.44 -41.47 28.76
C LYS A 14 -67.05 -42.94 28.78
N ARG A 15 -65.86 -43.29 28.25
CA ARG A 15 -65.29 -44.65 28.28
C ARG A 15 -65.28 -45.22 29.70
N VAL A 16 -64.70 -44.48 30.65
CA VAL A 16 -64.62 -44.88 32.06
C VAL A 16 -66.02 -45.06 32.69
N ARG A 17 -66.99 -44.22 32.33
CA ARG A 17 -68.37 -44.36 32.83
C ARG A 17 -69.05 -45.62 32.28
N THR A 18 -68.83 -45.95 31.01
CA THR A 18 -69.42 -47.12 30.35
C THR A 18 -68.74 -48.41 30.83
N GLU A 19 -67.42 -48.42 31.04
CA GLU A 19 -66.67 -49.52 31.66
C GLU A 19 -67.18 -49.81 33.08
N ARG A 20 -67.33 -48.79 33.93
CA ARG A 20 -67.88 -48.96 35.29
C ARG A 20 -69.31 -49.54 35.29
N LYS A 21 -70.11 -49.23 34.25
CA LYS A 21 -71.45 -49.83 34.11
C LYS A 21 -71.38 -51.30 33.70
N LEU A 22 -70.45 -51.63 32.79
CA LEU A 22 -70.21 -53.01 32.35
C LEU A 22 -69.73 -53.88 33.51
N GLU A 23 -68.78 -53.39 34.31
CA GLU A 23 -68.26 -54.06 35.50
C GLU A 23 -69.37 -54.34 36.52
N ARG A 24 -70.20 -53.34 36.85
CA ARG A 24 -71.35 -53.50 37.74
C ARG A 24 -72.34 -54.56 37.27
N LEU A 25 -72.68 -54.54 35.97
CA LEU A 25 -73.60 -55.54 35.40
C LEU A 25 -72.99 -56.95 35.39
N SER A 26 -71.67 -57.07 35.32
CA SER A 26 -70.95 -58.35 35.40
C SER A 26 -70.99 -58.89 36.83
N THR A 27 -70.74 -58.06 37.84
CA THR A 27 -70.91 -58.45 39.25
C THR A 27 -72.36 -58.80 39.59
N ASP A 28 -73.35 -58.08 39.03
CA ASP A 28 -74.76 -58.41 39.20
C ASP A 28 -75.12 -59.77 38.56
N ILE A 29 -74.49 -60.16 37.44
CA ILE A 29 -74.64 -61.50 36.85
C ILE A 29 -74.13 -62.56 37.82
N GLU A 30 -72.92 -62.40 38.36
CA GLU A 30 -72.34 -63.35 39.30
C GLU A 30 -73.23 -63.54 40.53
N ARG A 31 -73.80 -62.45 41.07
CA ARG A 31 -74.75 -62.50 42.19
C ARG A 31 -76.04 -63.22 41.80
N ILE A 32 -76.65 -62.89 40.65
CA ILE A 32 -77.90 -63.51 40.20
C ILE A 32 -77.69 -64.99 39.89
N GLU A 33 -76.54 -65.40 39.36
CA GLU A 33 -76.20 -66.81 39.12
C GLU A 33 -76.04 -67.59 40.43
N ALA A 34 -75.46 -66.98 41.48
CA ALA A 34 -75.42 -67.54 42.82
C ALA A 34 -76.84 -67.68 43.43
N ASP A 35 -77.68 -66.66 43.29
CA ASP A 35 -79.08 -66.67 43.78
C ASP A 35 -79.92 -67.73 43.05
N ILE A 36 -79.72 -67.93 41.74
CA ILE A 36 -80.36 -69.01 40.95
C ILE A 36 -79.95 -70.38 41.51
N LYS A 37 -78.67 -70.57 41.86
CA LYS A 37 -78.18 -71.83 42.42
C LYS A 37 -78.85 -72.14 43.77
N VAL A 38 -78.98 -71.13 44.64
CA VAL A 38 -79.69 -71.25 45.93
C VAL A 38 -81.19 -71.52 45.73
N ALA A 39 -81.85 -70.85 44.78
CA ALA A 39 -83.26 -71.10 44.47
C ALA A 39 -83.53 -72.53 43.96
N ARG A 40 -82.61 -73.08 43.15
CA ARG A 40 -82.64 -74.50 42.72
C ARG A 40 -82.49 -75.47 43.89
N GLU A 41 -81.55 -75.20 44.80
CA GLU A 41 -81.32 -76.01 46.00
C GLU A 41 -82.56 -76.03 46.91
N ASN A 42 -83.31 -74.91 46.97
CA ASN A 42 -84.53 -74.75 47.75
C ASN A 42 -85.83 -75.18 47.03
N LYS A 43 -85.76 -75.68 45.79
CA LYS A 43 -86.92 -76.07 44.94
C LYS A 43 -87.94 -74.94 44.68
N ASP A 44 -87.49 -73.68 44.63
CA ASP A 44 -88.32 -72.52 44.29
C ASP A 44 -88.29 -72.25 42.78
N GLU A 45 -89.17 -72.95 42.03
CA GLU A 45 -89.26 -72.84 40.57
C GLU A 45 -89.70 -71.44 40.10
N ALA A 46 -90.54 -70.75 40.88
CA ALA A 46 -91.02 -69.42 40.54
C ALA A 46 -89.92 -68.37 40.69
N GLY A 47 -89.12 -68.45 41.76
CA GLY A 47 -87.93 -67.62 41.97
C GLY A 47 -86.85 -67.85 40.92
N GLU A 48 -86.59 -69.11 40.56
CA GLU A 48 -85.63 -69.47 39.52
C GLU A 48 -86.01 -68.85 38.16
N PHE A 49 -87.27 -68.95 37.74
CA PHE A 49 -87.72 -68.42 36.46
C PHE A 49 -87.60 -66.89 36.39
N GLN A 50 -87.96 -66.18 37.46
CA GLN A 50 -87.83 -64.72 37.53
C GLN A 50 -86.37 -64.26 37.51
N LEU A 51 -85.48 -64.96 38.22
CA LEU A 51 -84.05 -64.66 38.23
C LEU A 51 -83.41 -64.96 36.87
N THR A 52 -83.83 -66.05 36.21
CA THR A 52 -83.37 -66.42 34.86
C THR A 52 -83.79 -65.37 33.83
N GLN A 53 -85.01 -64.83 33.91
CA GLN A 53 -85.43 -63.72 33.05
C GLN A 53 -84.64 -62.42 33.29
N LYS A 54 -84.30 -62.11 34.55
CA LYS A 54 -83.46 -60.94 34.89
C LYS A 54 -82.04 -61.12 34.37
N LEU A 55 -81.48 -62.32 34.49
CA LEU A 55 -80.18 -62.71 33.97
C LEU A 55 -80.11 -62.50 32.46
N ASP A 56 -81.10 -63.00 31.70
CA ASP A 56 -81.16 -62.86 30.24
C ASP A 56 -81.22 -61.38 29.81
N LYS A 57 -82.00 -60.56 30.53
CA LYS A 57 -82.06 -59.10 30.29
C LYS A 57 -80.72 -58.40 30.51
N ILE A 58 -79.92 -58.82 31.50
CA ILE A 58 -78.59 -58.25 31.77
C ILE A 58 -77.57 -58.77 30.76
N LYS A 59 -77.59 -60.07 30.46
CA LYS A 59 -76.73 -60.69 29.43
C LYS A 59 -76.91 -60.06 28.05
N LYS A 60 -78.12 -59.60 27.70
CA LYS A 60 -78.39 -58.83 26.48
C LYS A 60 -77.81 -57.40 26.48
N LYS A 61 -77.59 -56.79 27.65
CA LYS A 61 -77.03 -55.42 27.77
C LYS A 61 -75.51 -55.38 27.69
N LEU A 62 -74.81 -56.42 28.15
CA LEU A 62 -73.35 -56.52 28.06
C LEU A 62 -72.78 -56.32 26.65
N PRO A 63 -73.25 -57.04 25.60
CA PRO A 63 -72.70 -56.87 24.26
C PRO A 63 -73.01 -55.49 23.66
N VAL A 64 -74.06 -54.81 24.14
CA VAL A 64 -74.36 -53.43 23.73
C VAL A 64 -73.35 -52.46 24.33
N LEU A 65 -73.02 -52.61 25.62
CA LEU A 65 -72.00 -51.79 26.29
C LEU A 65 -70.59 -52.08 25.75
N ASP A 66 -70.26 -53.33 25.44
CA ASP A 66 -68.97 -53.69 24.80
C ASP A 66 -68.84 -53.04 23.41
N LYS A 67 -69.91 -53.06 22.61
CA LYS A 67 -69.97 -52.34 21.32
C LYS A 67 -69.84 -50.82 21.51
N GLU A 68 -70.43 -50.27 22.56
CA GLU A 68 -70.31 -48.84 22.89
C GLU A 68 -68.87 -48.47 23.25
N ILE A 69 -68.18 -49.27 24.08
CA ILE A 69 -66.76 -49.07 24.43
C ILE A 69 -65.89 -49.12 23.18
N LYS A 70 -66.04 -50.14 22.33
CA LYS A 70 -65.32 -50.25 21.05
C LYS A 70 -65.59 -49.07 20.12
N GLY A 71 -66.80 -48.53 20.14
CA GLY A 71 -67.15 -47.32 19.40
C GLY A 71 -66.42 -46.08 19.93
N ILE A 72 -66.37 -45.92 21.26
CA ILE A 72 -65.64 -44.82 21.93
C ILE A 72 -64.14 -44.93 21.67
N ASP A 73 -63.55 -46.13 21.72
CA ASP A 73 -62.12 -46.36 21.45
C ASP A 73 -61.74 -45.95 20.03
N ARG A 74 -62.55 -46.35 19.04
CA ARG A 74 -62.36 -45.89 17.65
C ARG A 74 -62.49 -44.38 17.51
N GLU A 75 -63.40 -43.73 18.24
CA GLU A 75 -63.53 -42.28 18.18
C GLU A 75 -62.33 -41.56 18.83
N ILE A 76 -61.76 -42.13 19.89
CA ILE A 76 -60.52 -41.63 20.52
C ILE A 76 -59.38 -41.69 19.50
N GLU A 77 -59.13 -42.84 18.89
CA GLU A 77 -58.07 -43.05 17.89
C GLU A 77 -58.19 -42.05 16.73
N ASN A 78 -59.39 -41.91 16.15
CA ASN A 78 -59.63 -40.95 15.08
C ASN A 78 -59.34 -39.48 15.48
N VAL A 79 -59.65 -39.10 16.71
CA VAL A 79 -59.38 -37.75 17.22
C VAL A 79 -57.88 -37.55 17.50
N GLU A 80 -57.17 -38.58 17.95
CA GLU A 80 -55.72 -38.55 18.15
C GLU A 80 -54.98 -38.42 16.81
N ASP A 81 -55.37 -39.18 15.80
CA ASP A 81 -54.80 -39.09 14.45
C ASP A 81 -55.07 -37.73 13.81
N ALA A 82 -56.29 -37.23 13.92
CA ALA A 82 -56.64 -35.88 13.44
C ALA A 82 -55.80 -34.80 14.13
N LYS A 83 -55.59 -34.92 15.45
CA LYS A 83 -54.74 -34.01 16.22
C LYS A 83 -53.29 -34.10 15.75
N LYS A 84 -52.76 -35.30 15.52
CA LYS A 84 -51.39 -35.52 15.04
C LYS A 84 -51.17 -34.85 13.67
N ILE A 85 -52.09 -35.07 12.73
CA ILE A 85 -52.03 -34.45 11.39
C ILE A 85 -52.09 -32.91 11.48
N GLU A 86 -52.98 -32.36 12.29
CA GLU A 86 -53.11 -30.90 12.47
C GLU A 86 -51.84 -30.30 13.08
N VAL A 87 -51.24 -30.97 14.07
CA VAL A 87 -49.97 -30.53 14.69
C VAL A 87 -48.82 -30.60 13.69
N SER A 88 -48.71 -31.68 12.91
CA SER A 88 -47.68 -31.80 11.88
C SER A 88 -47.80 -30.72 10.81
N ARG A 89 -49.02 -30.45 10.32
CA ARG A 89 -49.28 -29.37 9.34
C ARG A 89 -49.01 -27.98 9.91
N ALA A 90 -49.31 -27.76 11.19
CA ALA A 90 -49.04 -26.49 11.84
C ALA A 90 -47.53 -26.23 12.03
N ARG A 91 -46.72 -27.30 12.15
CA ARG A 91 -45.26 -27.22 12.32
C ARG A 91 -44.48 -27.11 11.02
N SER A 92 -44.93 -27.77 9.95
CA SER A 92 -44.17 -27.84 8.69
C SER A 92 -43.81 -26.45 8.13
N LYS A 93 -44.78 -25.54 8.02
CA LYS A 93 -44.52 -24.21 7.43
C LYS A 93 -43.54 -23.35 8.26
N PRO A 94 -43.65 -23.26 9.60
CA PRO A 94 -42.61 -22.65 10.42
C PRO A 94 -41.25 -23.31 10.27
N ASP A 95 -41.19 -24.65 10.28
CA ASP A 95 -39.93 -25.40 10.19
C ASP A 95 -39.24 -25.16 8.84
N ASP A 96 -39.98 -25.19 7.73
CA ASP A 96 -39.47 -24.88 6.38
C ASP A 96 -38.87 -23.46 6.33
N ARG A 97 -39.54 -22.49 6.96
CA ARG A 97 -39.06 -21.09 7.02
C ARG A 97 -37.81 -20.94 7.88
N VAL A 98 -37.70 -21.72 8.97
CA VAL A 98 -36.51 -21.75 9.82
C VAL A 98 -35.34 -22.34 9.03
N GLU A 99 -35.56 -23.45 8.33
CA GLU A 99 -34.53 -24.10 7.51
C GLU A 99 -34.03 -23.18 6.38
N GLU A 100 -34.93 -22.51 5.66
CA GLU A 100 -34.58 -21.53 4.62
C GLU A 100 -33.77 -20.34 5.18
N ALA A 101 -34.18 -19.81 6.33
CA ALA A 101 -33.47 -18.74 7.01
C ALA A 101 -32.08 -19.18 7.51
N MET A 102 -31.97 -20.40 8.04
CA MET A 102 -30.68 -20.97 8.45
C MET A 102 -29.75 -21.17 7.28
N LYS A 103 -30.25 -21.66 6.13
CA LYS A 103 -29.46 -21.81 4.91
C LYS A 103 -28.92 -20.45 4.45
N SER A 104 -29.79 -19.44 4.38
CA SER A 104 -29.39 -18.08 4.01
C SER A 104 -28.35 -17.49 4.98
N LEU A 105 -28.48 -17.77 6.28
CA LEU A 105 -27.52 -17.35 7.29
C LEU A 105 -26.15 -18.00 7.08
N HIS A 106 -26.11 -19.31 6.81
CA HIS A 106 -24.86 -20.02 6.53
C HIS A 106 -24.16 -19.48 5.28
N ASP A 107 -24.91 -19.17 4.22
CA ASP A 107 -24.35 -18.60 3.00
C ASP A 107 -23.71 -17.22 3.27
N ILE A 108 -24.37 -16.38 4.07
CA ILE A 108 -23.84 -15.07 4.48
C ILE A 108 -22.59 -15.22 5.36
N GLU A 109 -22.61 -16.18 6.29
CA GLU A 109 -21.48 -16.43 7.20
C GLU A 109 -20.26 -16.95 6.45
N ALA A 110 -20.44 -17.89 5.53
CA ALA A 110 -19.39 -18.38 4.65
C ALA A 110 -18.82 -17.27 3.75
N ALA A 111 -19.69 -16.42 3.17
CA ALA A 111 -19.25 -15.28 2.36
C ALA A 111 -18.46 -14.26 3.19
N LYS A 112 -18.89 -14.00 4.42
CA LYS A 112 -18.18 -13.11 5.35
C LYS A 112 -16.81 -13.67 5.72
N GLU A 113 -16.72 -14.96 6.06
CA GLU A 113 -15.46 -15.59 6.43
C GLU A 113 -14.48 -15.61 5.25
N ALA A 114 -14.95 -15.88 4.03
CA ALA A 114 -14.14 -15.79 2.83
C ALA A 114 -13.58 -14.38 2.59
N ARG A 115 -14.42 -13.34 2.76
CA ARG A 115 -13.97 -11.94 2.65
C ARG A 115 -12.93 -11.59 3.71
N ALA A 116 -13.17 -11.96 4.96
CA ALA A 116 -12.22 -11.70 6.04
C ALA A 116 -10.84 -12.34 5.77
N ARG A 117 -10.81 -13.54 5.20
CA ARG A 117 -9.54 -14.19 4.81
C ARG A 117 -8.82 -13.45 3.69
N LEU A 118 -9.54 -12.98 2.68
CA LEU A 118 -8.96 -12.18 1.59
C LEU A 118 -8.39 -10.86 2.12
N GLU A 119 -9.16 -10.14 2.93
CA GLU A 119 -8.71 -8.89 3.55
C GLU A 119 -7.46 -9.10 4.42
N GLN A 120 -7.40 -10.18 5.19
CA GLN A 120 -6.20 -10.53 5.97
C GLN A 120 -4.97 -10.83 5.09
N GLN A 121 -5.16 -11.51 3.95
CA GLN A 121 -4.06 -11.76 3.01
C GLN A 121 -3.56 -10.48 2.34
N GLU A 122 -4.46 -9.59 1.93
CA GLU A 122 -4.10 -8.29 1.38
C GLU A 122 -3.34 -7.44 2.39
N LEU A 123 -3.79 -7.42 3.65
CA LEU A 123 -3.16 -6.66 4.73
C LEU A 123 -1.74 -7.18 5.00
N ALA A 124 -1.56 -8.51 5.10
CA ALA A 124 -0.25 -9.12 5.27
C ALA A 124 0.70 -8.81 4.09
N SER A 125 0.19 -8.84 2.86
CA SER A 125 0.97 -8.49 1.66
C SER A 125 1.39 -7.02 1.67
N LEU A 126 0.49 -6.12 2.10
CA LEU A 126 0.78 -4.69 2.21
C LEU A 126 1.82 -4.40 3.30
N GLU A 127 1.73 -5.08 4.44
CA GLU A 127 2.73 -4.99 5.51
C GLU A 127 4.11 -5.46 5.05
N GLU A 128 4.18 -6.58 4.31
CA GLU A 128 5.43 -7.10 3.74
C GLU A 128 6.05 -6.11 2.75
N MET A 129 5.25 -5.58 1.82
CA MET A 129 5.69 -4.56 0.86
C MET A 129 6.18 -3.29 1.57
N THR A 130 5.44 -2.82 2.58
CA THR A 130 5.82 -1.63 3.36
C THR A 130 7.13 -1.87 4.11
N SER A 131 7.30 -3.03 4.73
CA SER A 131 8.55 -3.42 5.40
C SER A 131 9.73 -3.46 4.43
N SER A 132 9.52 -3.98 3.21
CA SER A 132 10.52 -3.98 2.14
C SER A 132 10.92 -2.56 1.72
N ILE A 133 9.95 -1.67 1.54
CA ILE A 133 10.20 -0.26 1.20
C ILE A 133 11.01 0.42 2.32
N ILE A 134 10.63 0.23 3.58
CA ILE A 134 11.37 0.79 4.72
C ILE A 134 12.82 0.32 4.72
N LYS A 135 13.07 -0.99 4.53
CA LYS A 135 14.43 -1.54 4.45
C LYS A 135 15.23 -0.95 3.28
N GLN A 136 14.60 -0.74 2.13
CA GLN A 136 15.25 -0.11 0.98
C GLN A 136 15.60 1.35 1.26
N ILE A 137 14.70 2.10 1.90
CA ILE A 137 14.94 3.49 2.32
C ILE A 137 16.10 3.54 3.33
N ASP A 138 16.11 2.67 4.34
CA ASP A 138 17.18 2.63 5.33
C ASP A 138 18.55 2.31 4.69
N ALA A 139 18.57 1.38 3.73
CA ALA A 139 19.79 1.08 2.97
C ALA A 139 20.25 2.28 2.13
N MET A 140 19.32 3.01 1.51
CA MET A 140 19.60 4.25 0.79
C MET A 140 20.12 5.36 1.70
N ILE A 141 19.54 5.53 2.89
CA ILE A 141 20.02 6.51 3.88
C ILE A 141 21.46 6.18 4.26
N LYS A 142 21.76 4.94 4.63
CA LYS A 142 23.12 4.51 4.99
C LYS A 142 24.13 4.71 3.86
N THR A 143 23.76 4.39 2.62
CA THR A 143 24.65 4.63 1.46
C THR A 143 24.87 6.11 1.18
N LYS A 144 23.84 6.95 1.36
CA LYS A 144 23.97 8.42 1.25
C LYS A 144 24.84 9.00 2.35
N GLU A 145 24.66 8.57 3.60
CA GLU A 145 25.49 8.99 4.73
C GLU A 145 26.96 8.58 4.53
N ALA A 146 27.20 7.35 4.05
CA ALA A 146 28.55 6.90 3.73
C ALA A 146 29.19 7.76 2.63
N ALA A 147 28.46 8.04 1.55
CA ALA A 147 28.95 8.91 0.47
C ALA A 147 29.19 10.35 0.94
N LEU A 148 28.34 10.88 1.81
CA LEU A 148 28.54 12.21 2.42
C LEU A 148 29.80 12.22 3.29
N ASN A 149 30.02 11.19 4.10
CA ASN A 149 31.23 11.07 4.92
C ASN A 149 32.50 10.96 4.05
N GLU A 150 32.45 10.21 2.94
CA GLU A 150 33.57 10.15 1.98
C GLU A 150 33.86 11.52 1.35
N ILE A 151 32.81 12.26 0.94
CA ILE A 151 32.95 13.62 0.41
C ILE A 151 33.50 14.57 1.49
N ASP A 152 33.07 14.45 2.74
CA ASP A 152 33.59 15.25 3.85
C ASP A 152 35.06 14.94 4.17
N ILE A 153 35.53 13.71 3.91
CA ILE A 153 36.95 13.33 4.04
C ILE A 153 37.79 13.86 2.87
N ILE A 154 37.24 13.84 1.64
CA ILE A 154 37.92 14.32 0.42
C ILE A 154 37.89 15.86 0.35
N GLY A 155 36.82 16.47 0.87
CA GLY A 155 36.67 17.90 1.00
C GLY A 155 37.66 18.45 2.01
N ALA A 156 38.38 19.52 1.65
CA ALA A 156 39.16 20.25 2.63
C ALA A 156 38.25 20.70 3.78
N LEU A 157 38.67 20.46 5.02
CA LEU A 157 38.07 20.93 6.28
C LEU A 157 38.09 22.47 6.40
N GLU A 158 37.76 23.20 5.34
CA GLU A 158 37.67 24.66 5.33
C GLU A 158 36.19 25.07 5.27
N ARG A 159 35.65 25.28 6.48
CA ARG A 159 34.45 26.08 6.74
C ARG A 159 34.31 27.19 5.69
N ARG A 160 33.27 27.12 4.86
CA ARG A 160 32.82 28.12 3.88
C ARG A 160 33.46 29.50 4.11
N ARG A 161 34.62 29.75 3.50
CA ARG A 161 35.11 31.11 3.32
C ARG A 161 34.26 31.72 2.23
N LYS A 162 33.63 32.86 2.53
CA LYS A 162 32.98 33.74 1.57
C LYS A 162 33.82 33.77 0.30
N TYR A 163 33.29 33.30 -0.83
CA TYR A 163 34.01 33.32 -2.10
C TYR A 163 34.49 34.75 -2.38
N ALA A 164 35.79 34.97 -2.33
CA ALA A 164 36.39 36.16 -2.89
C ALA A 164 36.43 35.92 -4.40
N LEU A 165 35.62 36.66 -5.15
CA LEU A 165 35.68 36.65 -6.60
C LEU A 165 36.99 37.33 -7.02
N VAL A 166 38.04 36.54 -7.28
CA VAL A 166 39.33 37.05 -7.71
C VAL A 166 39.32 37.13 -9.24
N TYR A 167 39.17 38.33 -9.78
CA TYR A 167 39.40 38.57 -11.20
C TYR A 167 40.89 38.43 -11.49
N LEU A 168 41.21 37.41 -12.29
CA LEU A 168 42.57 37.05 -12.61
C LEU A 168 42.80 37.32 -14.10
N SER A 169 43.42 38.45 -14.44
CA SER A 169 43.66 38.84 -15.82
C SER A 169 44.71 37.95 -16.48
N VAL A 170 44.32 37.29 -17.57
CA VAL A 170 45.17 36.47 -18.44
C VAL A 170 45.13 37.08 -19.83
N TYR A 171 46.28 37.12 -20.52
CA TYR A 171 46.34 37.60 -21.91
C TYR A 171 46.65 36.45 -22.85
N PHE A 172 45.73 36.19 -23.77
CA PHE A 172 45.89 35.21 -24.85
C PHE A 172 46.18 35.96 -26.14
N VAL A 173 47.33 35.70 -26.76
CA VAL A 173 47.81 36.42 -27.95
C VAL A 173 47.92 35.45 -29.12
N CYS A 174 47.26 35.78 -30.23
CA CYS A 174 47.43 35.13 -31.51
C CYS A 174 48.14 36.09 -32.47
N TYR A 175 49.21 35.63 -33.12
CA TYR A 175 49.87 36.37 -34.20
C TYR A 175 50.15 35.44 -35.37
N GLU A 176 50.05 35.98 -36.57
CA GLU A 176 50.28 35.24 -37.81
C GLU A 176 51.71 35.43 -38.29
N THR A 177 52.36 34.32 -38.65
CA THR A 177 53.70 34.29 -39.24
C THR A 177 53.62 33.65 -40.63
N GLU A 178 54.68 33.73 -41.42
CA GLU A 178 54.76 33.05 -42.73
C GLU A 178 54.49 31.52 -42.64
N VAL A 179 54.71 30.92 -41.47
CA VAL A 179 54.54 29.49 -41.19
C VAL A 179 53.14 29.17 -40.60
N GLY A 180 52.30 30.18 -40.40
CA GLY A 180 50.95 30.05 -39.84
C GLY A 180 50.76 30.80 -38.52
N LYS A 181 49.60 30.59 -37.89
CA LYS A 181 49.23 31.22 -36.62
C LYS A 181 50.02 30.64 -35.45
N ARG A 182 50.43 31.51 -34.54
CA ARG A 182 51.09 31.16 -33.28
C ARG A 182 50.30 31.73 -32.11
N TYR A 183 50.22 30.93 -31.05
CA TYR A 183 49.48 31.24 -29.84
C TYR A 183 50.44 31.34 -28.66
N VAL A 184 50.25 32.36 -27.83
CA VAL A 184 51.01 32.55 -26.59
C VAL A 184 50.06 33.03 -25.50
N VAL A 185 50.18 32.43 -24.32
CA VAL A 185 49.44 32.88 -23.14
C VAL A 185 50.39 33.48 -22.12
N TYR A 186 50.01 34.65 -21.62
CA TYR A 186 50.68 35.31 -20.51
C TYR A 186 49.86 35.10 -19.24
N PRO A 187 50.36 34.28 -18.28
CA PRO A 187 49.67 34.09 -17.02
C PRO A 187 49.72 35.39 -16.20
N PRO A 188 48.89 35.49 -15.16
CA PRO A 188 48.94 36.59 -14.21
C PRO A 188 50.32 36.61 -13.58
N SER A 189 51.05 37.68 -13.84
CA SER A 189 52.48 37.73 -13.58
C SER A 189 52.83 38.94 -12.72
N ASN A 190 53.90 38.81 -11.95
CA ASN A 190 54.62 39.94 -11.39
C ASN A 190 55.72 40.35 -12.38
N VAL A 191 56.01 41.65 -12.45
CA VAL A 191 57.20 42.13 -13.15
C VAL A 191 58.40 41.81 -12.25
N GLY A 192 59.27 40.90 -12.71
CA GLY A 192 60.46 40.51 -11.96
C GLY A 192 61.47 41.66 -11.87
N SER A 193 62.16 41.78 -10.72
CA SER A 193 63.19 42.81 -10.50
C SER A 193 64.52 42.52 -11.23
N MET A 194 64.64 41.36 -11.85
CA MET A 194 65.84 40.89 -12.54
C MET A 194 65.97 41.57 -13.91
N GLY A 195 66.20 42.89 -13.87
CA GLY A 195 66.41 43.69 -15.08
C GLY A 195 66.09 45.17 -15.00
N ILE A 196 65.88 45.79 -13.82
CA ILE A 196 65.70 47.27 -13.75
C ILE A 196 66.92 48.03 -14.35
N LYS A 197 68.10 47.37 -14.41
CA LYS A 197 69.29 47.92 -15.09
C LYS A 197 69.34 47.66 -16.61
N THR A 198 68.62 46.68 -17.11
CA THR A 198 68.51 46.35 -18.54
C THR A 198 67.14 46.80 -19.04
N LYS A 199 67.00 48.11 -19.24
CA LYS A 199 65.89 48.72 -20.01
C LYS A 199 65.62 47.87 -21.26
N LEU A 200 64.35 47.70 -21.67
CA LEU A 200 63.89 46.95 -22.85
C LEU A 200 64.40 47.55 -24.19
N LYS A 201 65.52 48.28 -24.19
CA LYS A 201 66.16 48.83 -25.38
C LYS A 201 66.60 47.68 -26.29
N GLY A 202 65.92 47.52 -27.41
CA GLY A 202 66.25 46.56 -28.45
C GLY A 202 65.07 45.65 -28.79
N VAL A 203 64.93 45.37 -30.09
CA VAL A 203 63.84 44.63 -30.74
C VAL A 203 63.24 43.54 -29.84
N PHE A 204 61.97 43.73 -29.51
CA PHE A 204 61.12 42.86 -28.69
C PHE A 204 61.08 41.41 -29.21
N GLY A 205 62.06 40.59 -28.83
CA GLY A 205 61.96 39.14 -28.98
C GLY A 205 61.03 38.57 -27.91
N ALA A 206 60.05 37.75 -28.32
CA ALA A 206 59.09 37.09 -27.42
C ALA A 206 59.75 36.36 -26.21
N GLY A 207 60.98 35.87 -26.38
CA GLY A 207 61.76 35.24 -25.31
C GLY A 207 62.18 36.20 -24.18
N LYS A 208 62.45 37.48 -24.47
CA LYS A 208 62.81 38.47 -23.44
C LYS A 208 61.59 38.84 -22.60
N MET A 209 60.41 39.01 -23.23
CA MET A 209 59.18 39.38 -22.51
C MET A 209 58.77 38.32 -21.47
N LYS A 210 58.92 37.02 -21.80
CA LYS A 210 58.63 35.92 -20.88
C LYS A 210 59.53 35.91 -19.64
N SER A 211 60.77 36.40 -19.74
CA SER A 211 61.66 36.52 -18.58
C SER A 211 61.32 37.66 -17.62
N PHE A 212 60.65 38.72 -18.11
CA PHE A 212 60.19 39.84 -17.26
C PHE A 212 58.91 39.50 -16.51
N LEU A 213 58.02 38.71 -17.12
CA LEU A 213 56.75 38.31 -16.53
C LEU A 213 56.91 36.99 -15.78
N GLN A 214 57.13 37.09 -14.47
CA GLN A 214 57.21 35.93 -13.60
C GLN A 214 55.80 35.54 -13.17
N SER A 215 55.36 34.33 -13.53
CA SER A 215 54.04 33.83 -13.14
C SER A 215 53.86 33.87 -11.62
N ARG A 216 52.73 34.41 -11.17
CA ARG A 216 52.35 34.38 -9.74
C ARG A 216 52.06 32.98 -9.24
N SER A 217 51.66 32.07 -10.13
CA SER A 217 51.28 30.70 -9.79
C SER A 217 51.74 29.75 -10.89
N GLN A 218 52.59 28.80 -10.52
CA GLN A 218 53.08 27.78 -11.45
C GLN A 218 51.96 26.86 -11.92
N ALA A 219 50.99 26.56 -11.05
CA ALA A 219 49.83 25.73 -11.40
C ALA A 219 48.96 26.40 -12.47
N ILE A 220 48.70 27.71 -12.33
CA ILE A 220 47.93 28.48 -13.31
C ILE A 220 48.70 28.59 -14.63
N ALA A 221 50.01 28.85 -14.59
CA ALA A 221 50.83 28.88 -15.80
C ALA A 221 50.79 27.53 -16.55
N THR A 222 50.94 26.42 -15.84
CA THR A 222 50.90 25.08 -16.43
C THR A 222 49.53 24.76 -17.04
N LEU A 223 48.44 25.18 -16.39
CA LEU A 223 47.08 25.04 -16.92
C LEU A 223 46.90 25.86 -18.21
N LEU A 224 47.42 27.08 -18.24
CA LEU A 224 47.33 27.99 -19.39
C LEU A 224 48.23 27.57 -20.54
N ASP A 225 49.38 26.94 -20.28
CA ASP A 225 50.21 26.36 -21.34
C ASP A 225 49.44 25.24 -22.08
N ARG A 226 48.68 24.40 -21.36
CA ARG A 226 47.80 23.40 -22.00
C ARG A 226 46.72 24.02 -22.88
N LEU A 227 46.26 25.24 -22.56
CA LEU A 227 45.30 25.95 -23.40
C LEU A 227 45.90 26.26 -24.78
N VAL A 228 47.20 26.60 -24.84
CA VAL A 228 47.91 26.81 -26.10
C VAL A 228 47.95 25.52 -26.91
N ASP A 229 48.34 24.42 -26.27
CA ASP A 229 48.44 23.10 -26.91
C ASP A 229 47.08 22.68 -27.49
N LEU A 230 46.01 22.78 -26.69
CA LEU A 230 44.64 22.45 -27.12
C LEU A 230 44.15 23.33 -28.28
N THR A 231 44.53 24.62 -28.28
CA THR A 231 44.16 25.54 -29.37
C THR A 231 44.85 25.15 -30.68
N GLN A 232 46.06 24.58 -30.62
CA GLN A 232 46.79 24.14 -31.81
C GLN A 232 46.33 22.77 -32.31
N GLU A 233 45.95 21.86 -31.41
CA GLU A 233 45.57 20.49 -31.76
C GLU A 233 44.12 20.36 -32.25
N ASN A 234 43.21 21.26 -31.83
CA ASN A 234 41.79 21.15 -32.11
C ASN A 234 41.25 22.34 -32.94
N PRO A 235 40.95 22.16 -34.24
CA PRO A 235 40.45 23.22 -35.12
C PRO A 235 39.11 23.83 -34.70
N VAL A 236 38.23 23.05 -34.06
CA VAL A 236 36.94 23.56 -33.56
C VAL A 236 37.20 24.52 -32.40
N PHE A 237 38.09 24.13 -31.49
CA PHE A 237 38.49 24.96 -30.36
C PHE A 237 39.27 26.21 -30.80
N GLU A 238 40.15 26.09 -31.80
CA GLU A 238 40.85 27.23 -32.41
C GLU A 238 39.86 28.30 -32.91
N LYS A 239 38.78 27.86 -33.56
CA LYS A 239 37.75 28.75 -34.08
C LYS A 239 37.03 29.48 -32.94
N GLU A 240 36.63 28.77 -31.88
CA GLU A 240 35.96 29.37 -30.71
C GLU A 240 36.86 30.40 -30.01
N ILE A 241 38.13 30.06 -29.78
CA ILE A 241 39.12 30.97 -29.17
C ILE A 241 39.36 32.19 -30.06
N THR A 242 39.41 32.01 -31.38
CA THR A 242 39.57 33.12 -32.32
C THR A 242 38.37 34.07 -32.28
N GLU A 243 37.13 33.53 -32.30
CA GLU A 243 35.91 34.34 -32.21
C GLU A 243 35.81 35.08 -30.87
N ALA A 244 36.14 34.43 -29.76
CA ALA A 244 36.20 35.05 -28.44
C ALA A 244 37.29 36.14 -28.38
N GLY A 245 38.47 35.85 -28.93
CA GLY A 245 39.59 36.78 -29.01
C GLY A 245 39.27 38.03 -29.83
N ILE A 246 38.54 37.90 -30.94
CA ILE A 246 38.08 39.05 -31.74
C ILE A 246 37.12 39.95 -30.93
N LYS A 247 36.20 39.35 -30.17
CA LYS A 247 35.25 40.07 -29.32
C LYS A 247 35.93 40.76 -28.13
N ALA A 248 36.93 40.10 -27.54
CA ALA A 248 37.66 40.57 -26.37
C ALA A 248 38.99 41.29 -26.72
N ASN A 249 39.20 41.65 -27.99
CA ASN A 249 40.46 42.23 -28.44
C ASN A 249 40.69 43.61 -27.84
N ILE A 250 41.62 43.69 -26.90
CA ILE A 250 41.97 44.93 -26.20
C ILE A 250 42.53 46.02 -27.13
N LEU A 251 43.00 45.65 -28.33
CA LEU A 251 43.52 46.58 -29.33
C LEU A 251 42.42 47.21 -30.20
N ARG A 252 41.16 46.76 -30.11
CA ARG A 252 40.06 47.28 -30.96
C ARG A 252 39.20 48.34 -30.28
N THR A 253 39.10 48.32 -28.95
CA THR A 253 38.23 49.24 -28.22
C THR A 253 38.93 50.57 -27.97
N THR A 254 38.30 51.68 -28.36
CA THR A 254 38.86 53.04 -28.23
C THR A 254 39.27 53.37 -26.78
N GLU A 255 38.48 52.95 -25.79
CA GLU A 255 38.79 53.15 -24.36
C GLU A 255 40.08 52.44 -23.93
N LEU A 256 40.29 51.20 -24.39
CA LEU A 256 41.49 50.43 -24.08
C LEU A 256 42.71 50.93 -24.83
N GLN A 257 42.54 51.37 -26.09
CA GLN A 257 43.62 52.00 -26.87
C GLN A 257 44.15 53.27 -26.19
N VAL A 258 43.28 54.10 -25.60
CA VAL A 258 43.72 55.28 -24.83
C VAL A 258 44.58 54.86 -23.64
N GLY A 259 44.15 53.83 -22.90
CA GLY A 259 44.92 53.27 -21.79
C GLY A 259 46.28 52.71 -22.23
N ILE A 260 46.32 52.00 -23.36
CA ILE A 260 47.55 51.44 -23.93
C ILE A 260 48.50 52.55 -24.37
N LYS A 261 48.01 53.59 -25.08
CA LYS A 261 48.83 54.73 -25.51
C LYS A 261 49.42 55.50 -24.33
N LYS A 262 48.62 55.67 -23.27
CA LYS A 262 49.11 56.23 -22.01
C LYS A 262 50.23 55.36 -21.40
N GLY A 263 50.00 54.05 -21.29
CA GLY A 263 51.01 53.11 -20.79
C GLY A 263 52.30 53.09 -21.63
N LEU A 264 52.22 53.18 -22.95
CA LEU A 264 53.39 53.30 -23.83
C LEU A 264 54.16 54.60 -23.59
N THR A 265 53.45 55.69 -23.33
CA THR A 265 54.05 56.99 -22.99
C THR A 265 54.81 56.89 -21.67
N GLU A 266 54.20 56.29 -20.65
CA GLU A 266 54.83 56.05 -19.33
C GLU A 266 56.06 55.15 -19.47
N LEU A 267 55.98 54.06 -20.25
CA LEU A 267 57.12 53.17 -20.52
C LEU A 267 58.26 53.89 -21.25
N ARG A 268 57.97 54.82 -22.17
CA ARG A 268 58.98 55.65 -22.83
C ARG A 268 59.62 56.63 -21.85
N ASP A 269 58.82 57.30 -21.03
CA ASP A 269 59.30 58.32 -20.08
C ASP A 269 60.20 57.71 -19.00
N GLU A 270 59.85 56.51 -18.53
CA GLU A 270 60.69 55.69 -17.66
C GLU A 270 61.88 55.03 -18.40
N SER A 271 62.01 55.28 -19.70
CA SER A 271 63.02 54.74 -20.60
C SER A 271 63.06 53.21 -20.71
N TRP A 272 61.94 52.52 -20.46
CA TRP A 272 61.83 51.09 -20.73
C TRP A 272 62.01 50.83 -22.22
N ILE A 273 61.37 51.63 -23.07
CA ILE A 273 61.43 51.52 -24.52
C ILE A 273 62.17 52.71 -25.13
N SER A 274 62.79 52.53 -26.29
CA SER A 274 63.39 53.62 -27.06
C SER A 274 62.34 54.48 -27.76
N GLU A 275 62.71 55.72 -28.13
CA GLU A 275 61.83 56.59 -28.92
C GLU A 275 61.40 55.93 -30.23
N ASN A 276 62.33 55.23 -30.90
CA ASN A 276 62.03 54.51 -32.13
C ASN A 276 61.00 53.38 -31.91
N GLU A 277 61.13 52.62 -30.82
CA GLU A 277 60.16 51.58 -30.46
C GLU A 277 58.79 52.17 -30.09
N PHE A 278 58.77 53.32 -29.39
CA PHE A 278 57.53 54.02 -29.08
C PHE A 278 56.78 54.44 -30.35
N GLN A 279 57.46 55.04 -31.32
CA GLN A 279 56.84 55.43 -32.60
C GLN A 279 56.27 54.22 -33.35
N ILE A 280 57.07 53.15 -33.49
CA ILE A 280 56.63 51.91 -34.17
C ILE A 280 55.41 51.28 -33.51
N LEU A 281 55.36 51.25 -32.17
CA LEU A 281 54.24 50.66 -31.44
C LEU A 281 53.00 51.56 -31.52
N ASN A 282 53.17 52.88 -31.43
CA ASN A 282 52.07 53.82 -31.47
C ASN A 282 51.42 53.93 -32.85
N GLU A 283 52.16 53.68 -33.94
CA GLU A 283 51.59 53.58 -35.30
C GLU A 283 50.70 52.34 -35.48
N ARG A 284 50.91 51.28 -34.68
CA ARG A 284 50.22 49.99 -34.79
C ARG A 284 49.01 49.84 -33.86
N ILE A 285 48.71 50.85 -33.04
CA ILE A 285 47.61 50.88 -32.04
C ILE A 285 46.64 52.01 -32.36
#